data_AF-A0A352W8T5-F1
#
_entry.id   AF-A0A352W8T5-F1
#
_cell.length_a   1.000
_cell.length_b   1.000
_cell.length_c   1.000
_cell.angle_alpha   90.00
_cell.angle_beta   90.00
_cell.angle_gamma   90.00
#
_symmetry.space_group_name_H-M   'P 1'
#
loop_
_entity.id
_entity.type
_entity.pdbx_description
1 polymer ?
#
loop_
_entity_poly.entity_id
_entity_poly.type
_entity_poly.pdbx_seq_one_letter_code
_entity_poly.pdbx_strand_id
1 'polypeptide(L)'
;MDDKMLLKQSIIDMGVRLIRSGLVVGTAGNISARLPGMDYLYVTPSGMPYETLVPDDIVGIDYEGNVVEGRRANRSRPFWNQ
;
A
#
# COMPACT_ATOMS: atom_id res chain seq x y z
N MET A 1 10.64 -4.21 -17.20
CA MET A 1 9.85 -4.67 -16.05
C MET A 1 8.93 -3.52 -15.68
N ASP A 2 7.64 -3.75 -15.49
CA ASP A 2 6.66 -2.66 -15.26
C ASP A 2 6.99 -1.88 -13.97
N ASP A 3 7.18 -0.55 -14.07
CA ASP A 3 7.55 0.31 -12.93
C ASP A 3 6.51 0.23 -11.80
N LYS A 4 5.24 -0.02 -12.14
CA LYS A 4 4.17 -0.26 -11.18
C LYS A 4 4.47 -1.50 -10.34
N MET A 5 4.90 -2.58 -10.98
CA MET A 5 5.21 -3.84 -10.33
C MET A 5 6.39 -3.69 -9.38
N LEU A 6 7.43 -2.97 -9.79
CA LEU A 6 8.59 -2.67 -8.95
C LEU A 6 8.19 -1.85 -7.72
N LEU A 7 7.35 -0.83 -7.89
CA LEU A 7 6.88 0.00 -6.78
C LEU A 7 6.03 -0.83 -5.80
N LYS A 8 5.08 -1.62 -6.31
CA LYS A 8 4.24 -2.50 -5.48
C LYS A 8 5.07 -3.50 -4.67
N GLN A 9 6.11 -4.09 -5.27
CA GLN A 9 7.02 -4.98 -4.55
C GLN A 9 7.80 -4.23 -3.46
N SER A 10 8.29 -3.02 -3.75
CA SER A 10 9.05 -2.22 -2.78
C SER A 10 8.24 -1.84 -1.54
N ILE A 11 6.92 -1.61 -1.70
CA ILE A 11 5.98 -1.38 -0.60
C ILE A 11 5.91 -2.60 0.33
N ILE A 12 5.80 -3.80 -0.25
CA ILE A 12 5.72 -5.05 0.51
C ILE A 12 7.03 -5.30 1.26
N ASP A 13 8.16 -5.16 0.56
CA ASP A 13 9.49 -5.38 1.14
C ASP A 13 9.75 -4.43 2.32
N MET A 14 9.30 -3.18 2.22
CA MET A 14 9.37 -2.22 3.31
C MET A 14 8.52 -2.65 4.51
N GLY A 15 7.30 -3.12 4.28
CA GLY A 15 6.43 -3.61 5.34
C GLY A 15 7.01 -4.80 6.10
N VAL A 16 7.59 -5.75 5.36
CA VAL A 16 8.30 -6.89 5.95
C VAL A 16 9.52 -6.43 6.75
N ARG A 17 10.28 -5.45 6.24
CA ARG A 17 11.42 -4.87 6.97
C ARG A 17 11.00 -4.18 8.26
N LEU A 18 9.89 -3.45 8.27
CA LEU A 18 9.37 -2.75 9.46
C LEU A 18 8.89 -3.73 10.55
N ILE A 19 8.24 -4.84 10.16
CA ILE A 19 7.90 -5.91 11.10
C ILE A 19 9.18 -6.53 11.68
N ARG A 20 10.14 -6.90 10.81
CA ARG A 20 11.38 -7.57 11.23
C ARG A 20 12.28 -6.70 12.11
N SER A 21 12.23 -5.38 11.95
CA SER A 21 12.98 -4.44 12.79
C SER A 21 12.32 -4.16 14.15
N GLY A 22 11.12 -4.70 14.40
CA GLY A 22 10.36 -4.45 15.62
C GLY A 22 9.80 -3.03 15.73
N LEU A 23 9.85 -2.25 14.64
CA LEU A 23 9.30 -0.89 14.59
C LEU A 23 7.76 -0.89 14.51
N VAL A 24 7.18 -1.99 14.05
CA VAL A 24 5.74 -2.20 13.91
C VAL A 24 5.37 -3.57 14.47
N VAL A 25 4.27 -3.66 15.21
CA VAL A 25 3.73 -4.93 15.72
C VAL A 25 2.41 -5.24 15.03
N GLY A 26 2.29 -6.45 14.44
CA GLY A 26 1.07 -6.92 13.78
C GLY A 26 0.75 -6.18 12.48
N THR A 27 -0.54 -5.87 12.26
CA THR A 27 -1.05 -5.18 11.05
C THR A 27 -1.09 -3.66 11.20
N ALA A 28 -0.32 -3.09 12.13
CA ALA A 28 -0.43 -1.68 12.46
C ALA A 28 0.18 -0.79 11.36
N GLY A 29 -0.65 0.06 10.77
CA GLY A 29 -0.24 1.06 9.77
C GLY A 29 -0.41 0.61 8.32
N ASN A 30 -0.39 1.58 7.41
CA ASN A 30 -0.40 1.37 5.96
C ASN A 30 0.88 1.96 5.36
N ILE A 31 1.42 1.32 4.34
CA ILE A 31 2.50 1.88 3.53
C ILE A 31 1.92 2.36 2.22
N SER A 32 2.33 3.56 1.81
CA SER A 32 1.91 4.14 0.53
C SER A 32 3.10 4.68 -0.25
N ALA A 33 3.03 4.60 -1.58
CA ALA A 33 4.01 5.20 -2.48
C ALA A 33 3.36 5.64 -3.79
N ARG A 34 3.97 6.60 -4.48
CA ARG A 34 3.47 7.16 -5.75
C ARG A 34 4.55 7.08 -6.81
N LEU A 35 4.19 6.67 -8.02
CA LEU A 35 5.05 6.83 -9.19
C LEU A 35 5.03 8.30 -9.65
N PRO A 36 6.20 8.89 -9.99
CA PRO A 36 6.24 10.22 -10.58
C PRO A 36 5.31 10.35 -11.80
N GLY A 37 4.52 11.42 -11.86
CA GLY A 37 3.58 11.66 -12.96
C GLY A 37 2.21 10.99 -12.81
N MET A 38 1.97 10.23 -11.74
CA MET A 38 0.62 9.70 -11.42
C MET A 38 -0.14 10.59 -10.43
N ASP A 39 -1.46 10.58 -10.57
CA ASP A 39 -2.44 11.29 -9.75
C ASP A 39 -3.09 10.40 -8.67
N TYR A 40 -2.49 9.24 -8.39
CA TYR A 40 -2.92 8.31 -7.35
C TYR A 40 -1.74 7.66 -6.64
N LEU A 41 -2.00 7.06 -5.48
CA LEU A 41 -1.04 6.41 -4.60
C LEU A 41 -1.31 4.91 -4.57
N TYR A 42 -0.26 4.09 -4.57
CA TYR A 42 -0.35 2.68 -4.22
C TYR A 42 -0.29 2.53 -2.71
N VAL A 43 -1.20 1.75 -2.13
CA VAL A 43 -1.36 1.58 -0.68
C VAL A 43 -1.56 0.12 -0.33
N THR A 44 -1.01 -0.32 0.80
CA THR A 44 -1.32 -1.65 1.34
C THR A 44 -2.78 -1.76 1.79
N PRO A 45 -3.44 -2.92 1.60
CA PRO A 45 -4.79 -3.12 2.09
C PRO A 45 -4.79 -3.20 3.62
N SER A 46 -5.85 -2.65 4.22
CA SER A 46 -6.03 -2.67 5.68
C SER A 46 -6.17 -4.09 6.23
N GLY A 47 -5.54 -4.36 7.39
CA GLY A 47 -5.77 -5.57 8.18
C GLY A 47 -5.12 -6.84 7.63
N MET A 48 -4.17 -6.72 6.71
CA MET A 48 -3.41 -7.86 6.19
C MET A 48 -1.97 -7.86 6.68
N PRO A 49 -1.42 -9.02 7.08
CA PRO A 49 0.00 -9.14 7.39
C PRO A 49 0.85 -8.84 6.16
N TYR A 50 1.85 -7.96 6.31
CA TYR A 50 2.76 -7.59 5.22
C TYR A 50 3.46 -8.80 4.58
N GLU A 51 3.75 -9.84 5.37
CA GLU A 51 4.40 -11.08 4.91
C GLU A 51 3.53 -11.92 3.97
N THR A 52 2.23 -11.64 3.90
CA THR A 52 1.27 -12.36 3.04
C THR A 52 0.86 -11.58 1.80
N LEU A 53 1.30 -10.32 1.69
CA LEU A 53 0.94 -9.47 0.56
C LEU A 53 1.65 -9.90 -0.71
N VAL A 54 0.91 -9.87 -1.81
CA VAL A 54 1.46 -9.92 -3.17
C VAL A 54 1.22 -8.59 -3.89
N PRO A 55 1.97 -8.25 -4.96
CA PRO A 55 1.78 -6.99 -5.68
C PRO A 55 0.34 -6.73 -6.12
N ASP A 56 -0.41 -7.76 -6.49
CA ASP A 56 -1.83 -7.66 -6.88
C ASP A 56 -2.77 -7.23 -5.74
N ASP A 57 -2.31 -7.34 -4.49
CA ASP A 57 -3.06 -6.88 -3.32
C ASP A 57 -2.89 -5.38 -3.05
N ILE A 58 -1.89 -4.75 -3.66
CA ILE A 58 -1.61 -3.33 -3.53
C ILE A 58 -2.60 -2.53 -4.38
N VAL A 59 -3.26 -1.58 -3.75
CA VAL A 59 -4.40 -0.85 -4.31
C VAL A 59 -4.02 0.59 -4.64
N GLY A 60 -4.41 1.05 -5.82
CA GLY A 60 -4.29 2.44 -6.24
C GLY A 60 -5.47 3.26 -5.71
N ILE A 61 -5.19 4.34 -4.98
CA ILE A 61 -6.20 5.28 -4.50
C ILE A 61 -5.90 6.70 -4.98
N ASP A 62 -6.90 7.41 -5.47
CA ASP A 62 -6.77 8.84 -5.77
C ASP A 62 -6.73 9.70 -4.48
N TYR A 63 -6.59 11.02 -4.64
CA TYR A 63 -6.55 11.95 -3.52
C TYR A 63 -7.90 12.16 -2.80
N GLU A 64 -9.01 11.76 -3.43
CA GLU A 64 -10.33 11.76 -2.80
C GLU A 64 -10.58 10.48 -1.98
N GLY A 65 -9.73 9.47 -2.16
CA GLY A 65 -9.77 8.18 -1.51
C GLY A 65 -10.54 7.12 -2.28
N ASN A 66 -10.85 7.35 -3.57
CA ASN A 66 -11.49 6.35 -4.43
C ASN A 66 -10.45 5.34 -4.92
N VAL A 67 -10.85 4.08 -5.05
CA VAL A 67 -10.01 3.04 -5.64
C VAL A 67 -10.00 3.19 -7.16
N VAL A 68 -8.83 3.45 -7.73
CA VAL A 68 -8.61 3.61 -9.18
C VAL A 68 -7.90 2.41 -9.81
N GLU A 69 -7.21 1.59 -8.99
CA GLU A 69 -6.54 0.37 -9.44
C GLU A 69 -6.58 -0.72 -8.35
N GLY A 70 -6.78 -1.98 -8.76
CA GLY A 70 -6.78 -3.14 -7.85
C GLY A 70 -8.19 -3.59 -7.45
N ARG A 71 -8.30 -4.82 -6.94
CA ARG A 71 -9.59 -5.48 -6.64
C ARG A 71 -9.97 -5.48 -5.16
N ARG A 72 -9.05 -5.16 -4.26
CA ARG A 72 -9.31 -5.19 -2.81
C ARG A 72 -9.89 -3.84 -2.36
N ALA A 73 -10.99 -3.87 -1.63
CA ALA A 73 -11.55 -2.66 -1.04
C ALA A 73 -10.63 -2.15 0.07
N ASN A 74 -10.00 -0.99 -0.13
CA ASN A 74 -9.29 -0.33 0.96
C ASN A 74 -10.34 0.24 1.92
N ARG A 75 -10.53 -0.40 3.09
CA ARG A 75 -11.43 0.13 4.14
C ARG A 75 -10.82 1.33 4.88
N SER A 76 -9.54 1.60 4.68
CA SER A 76 -8.86 2.77 5.23
C SER A 76 -9.09 3.96 4.31
N ARG A 77 -9.93 4.90 4.74
CA ARG A 77 -9.99 6.23 4.14
C ARG A 77 -8.68 6.96 4.49
N PRO A 78 -7.95 7.56 3.53
CA PRO A 78 -6.75 8.31 3.85
C PRO A 78 -7.06 9.42 4.87
N PHE A 79 -6.28 9.51 5.94
CA PHE A 79 -6.53 10.41 7.07
C PHE A 79 -6.33 11.89 6.74
N TRP A 80 -5.81 12.22 5.56
CA TRP A 80 -5.48 13.58 5.12
C TRP A 80 -6.69 14.41 4.67
N ASN A 81 -7.89 13.82 4.61
CA ASN A 81 -9.17 14.50 4.31
C ASN A 81 -10.00 14.78 5.57
N GLN A 82 -9.35 15.07 6.70
CA GLN A 82 -9.99 15.50 7.95
C GLN A 82 -9.63 16.95 8.29
#